data_AF-A0A973M0F2-F1
#
_entry.id   AF-A0A973M0F2-F1
#
_cell.length_a   1.000
_cell.length_b   1.000
_cell.length_c   1.000
_cell.angle_alpha   90.00
_cell.angle_beta   90.00
_cell.angle_gamma   90.00
#
_symmetry.space_group_name_H-M   'P 1'
#
loop_
_entity.id
_entity.type
_entity.pdbx_description
1 polymer ?
#
loop_
_entity_poly.entity_id
_entity_poly.type
_entity_poly.pdbx_seq_one_letter_code
_entity_poly.pdbx_strand_id
1 'polypeptide(L)'
;MEMQAEEGARRWLADQGVRQVRDGWVSDEKPDVLLTTGQVAHSWAGDVFAEDLDAADQLRLAFGLLDLLDAYWVTCEIRFANEGPEGPLPSDALWDGYRQRLEADREVEAVTYSLWVDWFEDRTTSPTAFAEVLGNDIDQVVAKPSEALIRRARRVLECSGPVSWTVKESTYRTATRLPALHSAVFLGLRADPLDLPVNTQHLAELRHVLAAGHRNHYRSPGAWDDAVRSCS
;
A
#
# COMPACT_ATOMS: atom_id res chain seq x y z
N MET A 1 15.31 -14.53 1.52
CA MET A 1 15.74 -13.13 1.34
C MET A 1 15.13 -12.24 2.42
N GLU A 2 13.81 -12.31 2.66
CA GLU A 2 13.12 -11.59 3.77
C GLU A 2 13.77 -11.85 5.15
N MET A 3 14.00 -13.12 5.50
CA MET A 3 14.74 -13.52 6.71
C MET A 3 16.16 -12.93 6.83
N GLN A 4 16.84 -12.62 5.71
CA GLN A 4 18.19 -12.05 5.75
C GLN A 4 18.18 -10.55 5.99
N ALA A 5 17.19 -9.82 5.46
CA ALA A 5 17.02 -8.39 5.70
C ALA A 5 16.57 -8.13 7.14
N GLU A 6 15.61 -8.91 7.63
CA GLU A 6 15.15 -8.84 9.03
C GLU A 6 16.29 -9.11 10.02
N GLU A 7 17.09 -10.14 9.79
CA GLU A 7 18.24 -10.46 10.64
C GLU A 7 19.36 -9.42 10.51
N GLY A 8 19.52 -8.80 9.34
CA GLY A 8 20.39 -7.63 9.15
C GLY A 8 19.94 -6.45 10.02
N ALA A 9 18.65 -6.13 10.00
CA ALA A 9 18.06 -5.07 10.80
C ALA A 9 18.13 -5.35 12.31
N ARG A 10 17.95 -6.62 12.72
CA ARG A 10 18.11 -7.05 14.12
C ARG A 10 19.55 -6.86 14.59
N ARG A 11 20.54 -7.20 13.76
CA ARG A 11 21.96 -6.98 14.06
C ARG A 11 22.30 -5.50 14.13
N TRP A 12 21.81 -4.72 13.17
CA TRP A 12 21.99 -3.27 13.19
C TRP A 12 21.40 -2.63 14.45
N LEU A 13 20.16 -2.98 14.85
CA LEU A 13 19.59 -2.50 16.12
C LEU A 13 20.45 -2.90 17.33
N ALA A 14 20.98 -4.13 17.34
CA ALA A 14 21.86 -4.57 18.43
C ALA A 14 23.17 -3.77 18.48
N ASP A 15 23.73 -3.38 17.34
CA ASP A 15 24.90 -2.50 17.27
C ASP A 15 24.58 -1.08 17.77
N GLN A 16 23.32 -0.64 17.63
CA GLN A 16 22.79 0.59 18.25
C GLN A 16 22.43 0.41 19.74
N GLY A 17 22.74 -0.73 20.35
CA GLY A 17 22.42 -1.03 21.75
C GLY A 17 20.95 -1.35 22.01
N VAL A 18 20.19 -1.73 20.97
CA VAL A 18 18.77 -2.11 21.07
C VAL A 18 18.61 -3.59 20.79
N ARG A 19 18.05 -4.33 21.75
CA ARG A 19 17.87 -5.78 21.61
C ARG A 19 16.45 -6.23 21.91
N GLN A 20 16.04 -7.26 21.19
CA GLN A 20 14.77 -7.93 21.44
C GLN A 20 14.89 -8.82 22.68
N VAL A 21 13.90 -8.71 23.57
CA VAL A 21 13.69 -9.57 24.73
C VAL A 21 12.33 -10.25 24.61
N ARG A 22 12.03 -11.19 25.52
CA ARG A 22 10.79 -12.00 25.47
C ARG A 22 9.51 -11.16 25.28
N ASP A 23 9.42 -10.03 25.98
CA ASP A 23 8.20 -9.25 26.07
C ASP A 23 8.25 -7.93 25.28
N GLY A 24 9.30 -7.69 24.48
CA GLY A 24 9.46 -6.44 23.73
C GLY A 24 10.92 -6.12 23.41
N TRP A 25 11.30 -4.86 23.53
CA TRP A 25 12.64 -4.36 23.23
C TRP A 25 13.23 -3.60 24.41
N VAL A 26 14.55 -3.61 24.56
CA VAL A 26 15.26 -2.79 25.55
C VAL A 26 16.42 -2.07 24.87
N SER A 27 16.74 -0.87 25.33
CA SER A 27 17.96 -0.17 24.94
C SER A 27 18.98 -0.15 26.08
N ASP A 28 20.26 -0.12 25.74
CA ASP A 28 21.35 -0.04 26.73
C ASP A 28 21.29 1.27 27.55
N GLU A 29 20.69 2.33 27.01
CA GLU A 29 20.45 3.59 27.74
C GLU A 29 19.40 3.45 28.85
N LYS A 30 18.40 2.57 28.65
CA LYS A 30 17.28 2.36 29.57
C LYS A 30 16.95 0.87 29.68
N PRO A 31 17.84 0.06 30.27
CA PRO A 31 17.72 -1.40 30.25
C PRO A 31 16.50 -1.93 31.03
N ASP A 32 15.98 -1.14 31.97
CA ASP A 32 14.81 -1.47 32.79
C ASP A 32 13.47 -1.02 32.16
N VAL A 33 13.51 -0.35 31.00
CA VAL A 33 12.32 0.14 30.30
C VAL A 33 12.06 -0.72 29.08
N LEU A 34 10.87 -1.34 29.07
CA LEU A 34 10.41 -2.12 27.93
C LEU A 34 9.82 -1.21 26.86
N LEU A 35 10.36 -1.29 25.65
CA LEU A 35 9.93 -0.54 24.47
C LEU A 35 9.03 -1.39 23.57
N THR A 36 8.02 -0.76 22.98
CA THR A 36 7.20 -1.34 21.91
C THR A 36 7.91 -1.27 20.56
N THR A 37 7.50 -2.07 19.58
CA THR A 37 8.01 -1.98 18.20
C THR A 37 7.83 -0.58 17.62
N GLY A 38 6.69 0.06 17.90
CA GLY A 38 6.42 1.43 17.48
C GLY A 38 7.39 2.44 18.10
N GLN A 39 7.72 2.30 19.38
CA GLN A 39 8.72 3.16 20.03
C GLN A 39 10.10 2.94 19.43
N VAL A 40 10.47 1.69 19.13
CA VAL A 40 11.73 1.39 18.44
C VAL A 40 11.76 2.04 17.06
N ALA A 41 10.69 1.90 16.27
CA ALA A 41 10.62 2.52 14.96
C ALA A 41 10.76 4.05 15.04
N HIS A 42 10.08 4.72 15.97
CA HIS A 42 10.18 6.19 16.13
C HIS A 42 11.56 6.68 16.54
N SER A 43 12.30 5.88 17.30
CA SER A 43 13.59 6.29 17.84
C SER A 43 14.76 5.99 16.89
N TRP A 44 14.67 4.94 16.06
CA TRP A 44 15.82 4.47 15.28
C TRP A 44 15.58 4.38 13.77
N ALA A 45 14.34 4.37 13.26
CA ALA A 45 14.15 4.14 11.81
C ALA A 45 14.74 5.25 10.92
N GLY A 46 14.78 6.50 11.40
CA GLY A 46 15.40 7.62 10.67
C GLY A 46 16.92 7.50 10.59
N ASP A 47 17.57 6.91 11.60
CA ASP A 47 19.03 6.78 11.66
C ASP A 47 19.59 5.91 10.54
N VAL A 48 18.78 4.98 9.99
CA VAL A 48 19.15 4.17 8.83
C VAL A 48 19.62 5.01 7.66
N PHE A 49 19.02 6.18 7.44
CA PHE A 49 19.36 7.06 6.33
C PHE A 49 20.53 8.00 6.64
N ALA A 50 21.06 7.97 7.87
CA ALA A 50 22.29 8.64 8.25
C ALA A 50 23.51 7.69 8.24
N GLU A 51 23.29 6.40 8.02
CA GLU A 51 24.37 5.39 7.92
C GLU A 51 25.24 5.63 6.68
N ASP A 52 26.54 5.34 6.82
CA ASP A 52 27.52 5.34 5.73
C ASP A 52 27.35 4.09 4.85
N LEU A 53 26.19 4.01 4.20
CA LEU A 53 25.75 2.96 3.29
C LEU A 53 25.29 3.60 1.99
N ASP A 54 25.33 2.86 0.89
CA ASP A 54 24.66 3.32 -0.33
C ASP A 54 23.14 3.33 -0.13
N ALA A 55 22.44 4.19 -0.89
CA ALA A 55 21.00 4.39 -0.72
C ALA A 55 20.16 3.11 -0.95
N ALA A 56 20.65 2.16 -1.75
CA ALA A 56 19.96 0.89 -1.94
C ALA A 56 20.14 -0.04 -0.73
N ASP A 57 21.32 -0.04 -0.10
CA ASP A 57 21.58 -0.74 1.15
C ASP A 57 20.86 -0.11 2.34
N GLN A 58 20.78 1.23 2.42
CA GLN A 58 19.91 1.93 3.37
C GLN A 58 18.45 1.49 3.22
N LEU A 59 17.94 1.46 1.98
CA LEU A 59 16.59 0.96 1.71
C LEU A 59 16.41 -0.49 2.14
N ARG A 60 17.37 -1.39 1.83
CA ARG A 60 17.31 -2.80 2.26
C ARG A 60 17.25 -2.92 3.79
N LEU A 61 18.02 -2.09 4.50
CA LEU A 61 18.01 -2.05 5.96
C LEU A 61 16.69 -1.52 6.52
N ALA A 62 16.17 -0.39 5.98
CA ALA A 62 14.89 0.18 6.39
C ALA A 62 13.74 -0.82 6.16
N PHE A 63 13.76 -1.50 5.02
CA PHE A 63 12.81 -2.55 4.71
C PHE A 63 12.96 -3.79 5.61
N GLY A 64 14.18 -4.14 6.02
CA GLY A 64 14.42 -5.13 7.07
C GLY A 64 13.87 -4.72 8.44
N LEU A 65 13.97 -3.44 8.82
CA LEU A 65 13.35 -2.91 10.03
C LEU A 65 11.82 -2.96 9.95
N LEU A 66 11.25 -2.63 8.79
CA LEU A 66 9.80 -2.77 8.57
C LEU A 66 9.39 -4.23 8.73
N ASP A 67 10.17 -5.17 8.20
CA ASP A 67 9.87 -6.60 8.34
C ASP A 67 9.91 -7.07 9.79
N LEU A 68 10.85 -6.54 10.58
CA LEU A 68 11.10 -6.90 11.96
C LEU A 68 10.12 -6.26 12.95
N LEU A 69 9.70 -5.02 12.69
CA LEU A 69 8.92 -4.22 13.62
C LEU A 69 7.44 -4.11 13.23
N ASP A 70 7.12 -4.35 11.95
CA ASP A 70 5.80 -4.15 11.33
C ASP A 70 5.16 -2.80 11.73
N ALA A 71 6.00 -1.76 11.74
CA ALA A 71 5.64 -0.45 12.23
C ALA A 71 5.55 0.55 11.08
N TYR A 72 4.37 1.16 10.89
CA TYR A 72 4.13 2.21 9.90
C TYR A 72 5.17 3.35 9.96
N TRP A 73 5.68 3.71 11.14
CA TRP A 73 6.68 4.78 11.23
C TRP A 73 7.95 4.52 10.40
N VAL A 74 8.32 3.26 10.18
CA VAL A 74 9.45 2.92 9.29
C VAL A 74 9.18 3.37 7.86
N THR A 75 7.92 3.29 7.39
CA THR A 75 7.57 3.76 6.04
C THR A 75 7.52 5.28 5.96
N CYS A 76 7.18 5.98 7.05
CA CYS A 76 7.31 7.43 7.13
C CYS A 76 8.76 7.87 6.88
N GLU A 77 9.72 7.23 7.54
CA GLU A 77 11.15 7.57 7.37
C GLU A 77 11.63 7.27 5.94
N ILE A 78 11.17 6.19 5.32
CA ILE A 78 11.41 5.93 3.89
C ILE A 78 10.85 7.06 3.02
N ARG A 79 9.63 7.55 3.30
CA ARG A 79 9.03 8.66 2.57
C ARG A 79 9.81 9.96 2.78
N PHE A 80 10.18 10.28 4.02
CA PHE A 80 10.97 11.48 4.34
C PHE A 80 12.35 11.45 3.69
N ALA A 81 13.03 10.31 3.68
CA ALA A 81 14.31 10.15 2.98
C ALA A 81 14.14 10.33 1.46
N ASN A 82 13.05 9.82 0.87
CA ASN A 82 12.76 10.00 -0.56
C ASN A 82 12.48 11.46 -0.95
N GLU A 83 11.86 12.24 -0.08
CA GLU A 83 11.61 13.68 -0.29
C GLU A 83 12.76 14.58 0.20
N GLY A 84 13.72 14.00 0.92
CA GLY A 84 14.79 14.70 1.60
C GLY A 84 15.87 15.23 0.64
N PRO A 85 16.86 15.96 1.19
CA PRO A 85 17.94 16.56 0.41
C PRO A 85 18.79 15.57 -0.40
N GLU A 86 18.86 14.32 0.06
CA GLU A 86 19.62 13.23 -0.57
C GLU A 86 18.73 12.33 -1.45
N GLY A 87 17.43 12.61 -1.49
CA GLY A 87 16.49 11.96 -2.38
C GLY A 87 16.58 12.46 -3.83
N PRO A 88 15.85 11.82 -4.77
CA PRO A 88 14.98 10.66 -4.56
C PRO A 88 15.75 9.38 -4.28
N LEU A 89 15.13 8.45 -3.54
CA LEU A 89 15.72 7.13 -3.32
C LEU A 89 15.75 6.32 -4.63
N PRO A 90 16.64 5.32 -4.78
CA PRO A 90 16.69 4.49 -5.97
C PRO A 90 15.35 3.80 -6.25
N SER A 91 14.71 4.18 -7.36
CA SER A 91 13.35 3.74 -7.74
C SER A 91 13.20 2.22 -7.74
N ASP A 92 14.13 1.50 -8.38
CA ASP A 92 14.06 0.04 -8.47
C ASP A 92 14.09 -0.60 -7.08
N ALA A 93 15.01 -0.17 -6.20
CA ALA A 93 15.13 -0.71 -4.84
C ALA A 93 13.91 -0.37 -3.98
N LEU A 94 13.36 0.84 -4.10
CA LEU A 94 12.18 1.27 -3.37
C LEU A 94 10.97 0.42 -3.75
N TRP A 95 10.65 0.35 -5.04
CA TRP A 95 9.43 -0.32 -5.51
C TRP A 95 9.55 -1.84 -5.47
N ASP A 96 10.74 -2.42 -5.70
CA ASP A 96 10.96 -3.85 -5.45
C ASP A 96 10.72 -4.21 -3.99
N GLY A 97 11.14 -3.35 -3.06
CA GLY A 97 10.85 -3.55 -1.64
C GLY A 97 9.36 -3.55 -1.31
N TYR A 98 8.57 -2.64 -1.90
CA TYR A 98 7.11 -2.67 -1.77
C TYR A 98 6.50 -3.92 -2.43
N ARG A 99 6.88 -4.23 -3.67
CA ARG A 99 6.37 -5.39 -4.43
C ARG A 99 6.62 -6.70 -3.67
N GLN A 100 7.83 -6.90 -3.17
CA GLN A 100 8.20 -8.12 -2.42
C GLN A 100 7.31 -8.32 -1.19
N ARG A 101 7.03 -7.26 -0.42
CA ARG A 101 6.18 -7.34 0.78
C ARG A 101 4.73 -7.56 0.43
N LEU A 102 4.23 -6.89 -0.60
CA LEU A 102 2.87 -7.10 -1.10
C LEU A 102 2.64 -8.54 -1.61
N GLU A 103 3.68 -9.22 -2.07
CA GLU A 103 3.65 -10.62 -2.52
C GLU A 103 3.71 -11.64 -1.36
N ALA A 104 4.27 -11.24 -0.21
CA ALA A 104 4.57 -12.11 0.93
C ALA A 104 3.32 -12.72 1.59
N ASP A 105 3.49 -13.91 2.20
CA ASP A 105 2.38 -14.66 2.81
C ASP A 105 1.74 -13.99 4.02
N ARG A 106 2.52 -13.18 4.75
CA ARG A 106 2.08 -12.47 5.95
C ARG A 106 1.19 -11.26 5.63
N GLU A 107 0.42 -10.82 6.61
CA GLU A 107 -0.26 -9.53 6.55
C GLU A 107 0.76 -8.39 6.48
N VAL A 108 0.38 -7.31 5.79
CA VAL A 108 1.27 -6.18 5.49
C VAL A 108 0.53 -4.86 5.69
N GLU A 109 -0.14 -4.73 6.83
CA GLU A 109 -0.99 -3.57 7.15
C GLU A 109 -0.19 -2.26 7.03
N ALA A 110 0.99 -2.18 7.62
CA ALA A 110 1.87 -1.01 7.55
C ALA A 110 2.22 -0.63 6.09
N VAL A 111 2.48 -1.62 5.22
CA VAL A 111 2.80 -1.40 3.80
C VAL A 111 1.57 -0.88 3.04
N THR A 112 0.41 -1.51 3.22
CA THR A 112 -0.82 -1.09 2.52
C THR A 112 -1.33 0.26 3.01
N TYR A 113 -1.19 0.54 4.30
CA TYR A 113 -1.52 1.84 4.89
C TYR A 113 -0.57 2.92 4.37
N SER A 114 0.74 2.65 4.33
CA SER A 114 1.72 3.56 3.72
C SER A 114 1.41 3.87 2.27
N LEU A 115 1.14 2.85 1.44
CA LEU A 115 0.72 3.06 0.05
C LEU A 115 -0.48 3.98 -0.06
N TRP A 116 -1.47 3.80 0.82
CA TRP A 116 -2.64 4.66 0.86
C TRP A 116 -2.27 6.11 1.24
N VAL A 117 -1.70 6.33 2.42
CA VAL A 117 -1.51 7.68 3.01
C VAL A 117 -0.29 8.42 2.45
N ASP A 118 0.84 7.75 2.28
CA ASP A 118 2.10 8.40 1.91
C ASP A 118 2.23 8.55 0.40
N TRP A 119 1.66 7.63 -0.39
CA TRP A 119 1.94 7.55 -1.83
C TRP A 119 0.73 7.84 -2.72
N PHE A 120 -0.45 7.27 -2.40
CA PHE A 120 -1.63 7.37 -3.25
C PHE A 120 -2.48 8.61 -2.97
N GLU A 121 -2.52 9.12 -1.74
CA GLU A 121 -3.21 10.39 -1.43
C GLU A 121 -2.53 11.61 -2.07
N ASP A 122 -1.20 11.55 -2.24
CA ASP A 122 -0.45 12.59 -2.93
C ASP A 122 -0.57 12.43 -4.45
N ARG A 123 -1.30 13.36 -5.08
CA ARG A 123 -1.53 13.41 -6.53
C ARG A 123 -0.26 13.49 -7.36
N THR A 124 0.86 13.95 -6.80
CA THR A 124 2.14 14.05 -7.51
C THR A 124 2.86 12.70 -7.56
N THR A 125 2.72 11.87 -6.53
CA THR A 125 3.37 10.55 -6.46
C THR A 125 2.46 9.40 -6.85
N SER A 126 1.13 9.58 -6.74
CA SER A 126 0.15 8.52 -6.96
C SER A 126 0.27 7.82 -8.33
N PRO A 127 0.52 8.53 -9.46
CA PRO A 127 0.62 7.86 -10.76
C PRO A 127 1.82 6.91 -10.83
N THR A 128 2.99 7.38 -10.39
CA THR A 128 4.23 6.59 -10.40
C THR A 128 4.13 5.43 -9.42
N ALA A 129 3.71 5.68 -8.18
CA ALA A 129 3.59 4.64 -7.16
C ALA A 129 2.66 3.51 -7.63
N PHE A 130 1.48 3.85 -8.13
CA PHE A 130 0.50 2.86 -8.59
C PHE A 130 1.02 2.07 -9.80
N ALA A 131 1.66 2.74 -10.76
CA ALA A 131 2.28 2.09 -11.91
C ALA A 131 3.35 1.08 -11.47
N GLU A 132 4.22 1.47 -10.54
CA GLU A 132 5.32 0.64 -10.07
C GLU A 132 4.87 -0.56 -9.24
N VAL A 133 3.90 -0.40 -8.33
CA VAL A 133 3.49 -1.55 -7.49
C VAL A 133 2.53 -2.53 -8.18
N LEU A 134 1.86 -2.11 -9.25
CA LEU A 134 0.93 -2.98 -9.98
C LEU A 134 0.73 -2.63 -11.45
N GLY A 135 0.56 -1.34 -11.78
CA GLY A 135 0.06 -0.92 -13.08
C GLY A 135 0.90 -1.44 -14.27
N ASN A 136 2.21 -1.45 -14.13
CA ASN A 136 3.16 -1.93 -15.14
C ASN A 136 3.10 -3.45 -15.37
N ASP A 137 2.66 -4.20 -14.36
CA ASP A 137 2.75 -5.67 -14.34
C ASP A 137 1.39 -6.37 -14.50
N ILE A 138 0.28 -5.64 -14.50
CA ILE A 138 -1.07 -6.24 -14.45
C ILE A 138 -1.35 -7.22 -15.58
N ASP A 139 -0.83 -6.98 -16.78
CA ASP A 139 -0.96 -7.90 -17.91
C ASP A 139 -0.23 -9.22 -17.63
N GLN A 140 0.94 -9.18 -16.98
CA GLN A 140 1.66 -10.39 -16.55
C GLN A 140 0.88 -11.12 -15.46
N VAL A 141 0.34 -10.41 -14.47
CA VAL A 141 -0.48 -11.01 -13.40
C VAL A 141 -1.66 -11.79 -13.99
N VAL A 142 -2.32 -11.24 -15.00
CA VAL A 142 -3.47 -11.89 -15.66
C VAL A 142 -3.04 -13.02 -16.58
N ALA A 143 -1.96 -12.85 -17.34
CA ALA A 143 -1.50 -13.85 -18.32
C ALA A 143 -0.84 -15.08 -17.66
N LYS A 144 -0.11 -14.88 -16.56
CA LYS A 144 0.64 -15.92 -15.84
C LYS A 144 0.45 -15.77 -14.33
N PRO A 145 -0.78 -16.03 -13.83
CA PRO A 145 -1.08 -15.84 -12.42
C PRO A 145 -0.26 -16.78 -11.54
N SER A 146 0.36 -16.22 -10.52
CA SER A 146 0.90 -16.95 -9.37
C SER A 146 0.22 -16.45 -8.10
N GLU A 147 0.27 -17.24 -7.02
CA GLU A 147 -0.34 -16.83 -5.74
C GLU A 147 0.26 -15.52 -5.23
N ALA A 148 1.59 -15.35 -5.31
CA ALA A 148 2.29 -14.13 -4.95
C ALA A 148 1.78 -12.91 -5.74
N LEU A 149 1.71 -13.02 -7.07
CA LEU A 149 1.24 -11.94 -7.95
C LEU A 149 -0.23 -11.59 -7.72
N ILE A 150 -1.08 -12.61 -7.49
CA ILE A 150 -2.50 -12.39 -7.15
C ILE A 150 -2.61 -11.65 -5.81
N ARG A 151 -1.82 -12.02 -4.81
CA ARG A 151 -1.83 -11.39 -3.49
C ARG A 151 -1.45 -9.91 -3.56
N ARG A 152 -0.36 -9.61 -4.28
CA ARG A 152 0.05 -8.23 -4.56
C ARG A 152 -1.05 -7.44 -5.25
N ALA A 153 -1.59 -7.99 -6.34
CA ALA A 153 -2.65 -7.32 -7.10
C ALA A 153 -3.90 -7.06 -6.25
N ARG A 154 -4.34 -8.02 -5.42
CA ARG A 154 -5.47 -7.81 -4.50
C ARG A 154 -5.22 -6.66 -3.54
N ARG A 155 -4.09 -6.69 -2.83
CA ARG A 155 -3.72 -5.68 -1.83
C ARG A 155 -3.67 -4.28 -2.43
N VAL A 156 -3.00 -4.12 -3.58
CA VAL A 156 -2.90 -2.82 -4.26
C VAL A 156 -4.26 -2.35 -4.76
N LEU A 157 -5.06 -3.21 -5.39
CA LEU A 157 -6.39 -2.84 -5.87
C LEU A 157 -7.27 -2.36 -4.70
N GLU A 158 -7.27 -3.09 -3.58
CA GLU A 158 -8.06 -2.77 -2.39
C GLU A 158 -7.66 -1.43 -1.75
N CYS A 159 -6.37 -1.09 -1.68
CA CYS A 159 -5.91 0.18 -1.09
C CYS A 159 -5.76 1.32 -2.10
N SER A 160 -6.01 1.12 -3.40
CA SER A 160 -5.86 2.16 -4.44
C SER A 160 -7.03 3.17 -4.53
N GLY A 161 -7.85 3.29 -3.49
CA GLY A 161 -8.97 4.25 -3.44
C GLY A 161 -8.58 5.68 -3.84
N PRO A 162 -7.53 6.28 -3.23
CA PRO A 162 -7.10 7.65 -3.52
C PRO A 162 -6.52 7.89 -4.91
N VAL A 163 -6.08 6.81 -5.60
CA VAL A 163 -5.49 6.93 -6.93
C VAL A 163 -6.56 7.37 -7.93
N SER A 164 -6.27 8.42 -8.71
CA SER A 164 -7.18 8.93 -9.74
C SER A 164 -7.67 7.83 -10.68
N TRP A 165 -8.96 7.84 -11.02
CA TRP A 165 -9.54 6.90 -11.97
C TRP A 165 -8.77 6.85 -13.31
N THR A 166 -8.35 8.01 -13.83
CA THR A 166 -7.61 8.10 -15.10
C THR A 166 -6.26 7.37 -15.08
N VAL A 167 -5.68 7.16 -13.89
CA VAL A 167 -4.44 6.41 -13.69
C VAL A 167 -4.72 4.90 -13.62
N LYS A 168 -5.76 4.51 -12.86
CA LYS A 168 -6.00 3.10 -12.55
C LYS A 168 -6.98 2.38 -13.48
N GLU A 169 -7.70 3.09 -14.36
CA GLU A 169 -8.74 2.53 -15.23
C GLU A 169 -8.25 1.33 -16.04
N SER A 170 -7.11 1.45 -16.73
CA SER A 170 -6.57 0.37 -17.58
C SER A 170 -6.25 -0.87 -16.75
N THR A 171 -5.59 -0.68 -15.61
CA THR A 171 -5.25 -1.74 -14.66
C THR A 171 -6.51 -2.43 -14.12
N TYR A 172 -7.53 -1.66 -13.73
CA TYR A 172 -8.80 -2.22 -13.26
C TYR A 172 -9.51 -3.03 -14.36
N ARG A 173 -9.57 -2.51 -15.58
CA ARG A 173 -10.15 -3.23 -16.72
C ARG A 173 -9.41 -4.54 -17.00
N THR A 174 -8.08 -4.54 -16.98
CA THR A 174 -7.29 -5.77 -17.13
C THR A 174 -7.54 -6.73 -15.98
N ALA A 175 -7.56 -6.26 -14.73
CA ALA A 175 -7.80 -7.08 -13.55
C ALA A 175 -9.15 -7.83 -13.60
N THR A 176 -10.20 -7.24 -14.18
CA THR A 176 -11.51 -7.91 -14.32
C THR A 176 -11.48 -9.17 -15.20
N ARG A 177 -10.40 -9.37 -15.99
CA ARG A 177 -10.23 -10.60 -16.79
C ARG A 177 -9.85 -11.82 -15.93
N LEU A 178 -9.40 -11.60 -14.69
CA LEU A 178 -9.03 -12.66 -13.76
C LEU A 178 -10.04 -12.72 -12.59
N PRO A 179 -10.89 -13.77 -12.50
CA PRO A 179 -11.91 -13.88 -11.45
C PRO A 179 -11.39 -13.74 -10.02
N ALA A 180 -10.16 -14.18 -9.77
CA ALA A 180 -9.53 -14.09 -8.46
C ALA A 180 -9.36 -12.63 -7.96
N LEU A 181 -9.43 -11.63 -8.83
CA LEU A 181 -9.26 -10.21 -8.49
C LEU A 181 -10.58 -9.44 -8.39
N HIS A 182 -11.72 -10.05 -8.73
CA HIS A 182 -13.02 -9.34 -8.81
C HIS A 182 -13.41 -8.65 -7.50
N SER A 183 -13.25 -9.33 -6.36
CA SER A 183 -13.55 -8.74 -5.05
C SER A 183 -12.68 -7.52 -4.75
N ALA A 184 -11.39 -7.61 -5.07
CA ALA A 184 -10.44 -6.52 -4.84
C ALA A 184 -10.74 -5.30 -5.73
N VAL A 185 -11.09 -5.53 -7.00
CA VAL A 185 -11.58 -4.48 -7.92
C VAL A 185 -12.81 -3.79 -7.33
N PHE A 186 -13.78 -4.56 -6.83
CA PHE A 186 -15.00 -4.00 -6.25
C PHE A 186 -14.71 -3.18 -4.98
N LEU A 187 -13.84 -3.66 -4.10
CA LEU A 187 -13.45 -2.96 -2.89
C LEU A 187 -12.70 -1.65 -3.20
N GLY A 188 -11.77 -1.68 -4.14
CA GLY A 188 -11.05 -0.49 -4.59
C GLY A 188 -11.97 0.58 -5.19
N LEU A 189 -12.95 0.18 -5.99
CA LEU A 189 -13.97 1.10 -6.53
C LEU A 189 -14.85 1.73 -5.44
N ARG A 190 -15.13 1.01 -4.35
CA ARG A 190 -15.94 1.52 -3.24
C ARG A 190 -15.18 2.55 -2.39
N ALA A 191 -13.87 2.42 -2.29
CA ALA A 191 -13.01 3.32 -1.53
C ALA A 191 -12.69 4.62 -2.30
N ASP A 192 -13.03 4.69 -3.59
CA ASP A 192 -12.85 5.85 -4.44
C ASP A 192 -13.96 6.89 -4.18
N PRO A 193 -13.65 8.18 -3.97
CA PRO A 193 -14.59 9.25 -4.25
C PRO A 193 -14.82 9.29 -5.78
N LEU A 194 -15.65 8.36 -6.25
CA LEU A 194 -15.85 8.07 -7.67
C LEU A 194 -16.41 9.31 -8.39
N ASP A 195 -15.52 10.16 -8.89
CA ASP A 195 -15.87 11.28 -9.77
C ASP A 195 -16.04 10.73 -11.19
N LEU A 196 -17.15 10.02 -11.38
CA LEU A 196 -17.49 9.41 -12.65
C LEU A 196 -17.61 10.52 -13.71
N PRO A 197 -16.94 10.37 -14.88
CA PRO A 197 -17.09 11.30 -15.99
C PRO A 197 -18.56 11.54 -16.31
N VAL A 198 -18.94 12.77 -16.66
CA VAL A 198 -20.34 13.17 -16.91
C VAL A 198 -21.03 12.34 -17.98
N ASN A 199 -20.27 11.70 -18.87
CA ASN A 199 -20.75 10.83 -19.94
C ASN A 199 -20.75 9.33 -19.57
N THR A 200 -20.50 8.98 -18.32
CA THR A 200 -20.59 7.58 -17.86
C THR A 200 -22.02 7.10 -18.04
N GLN A 201 -22.17 5.99 -18.77
CA GLN A 201 -23.46 5.37 -19.01
C GLN A 201 -24.13 5.05 -17.66
N HIS A 202 -25.39 5.45 -17.52
CA HIS A 202 -26.21 5.31 -16.33
C HIS A 202 -25.79 6.11 -15.08
N LEU A 203 -24.92 7.12 -15.22
CA LEU A 203 -24.49 7.94 -14.09
C LEU A 203 -25.62 8.76 -13.48
N ALA A 204 -26.53 9.30 -14.31
CA ALA A 204 -27.67 10.07 -13.83
C ALA A 204 -28.60 9.20 -12.97
N GLU A 205 -28.88 7.99 -13.45
CA GLU A 205 -29.68 6.97 -12.79
C GLU A 205 -29.03 6.52 -11.48
N LEU A 206 -27.73 6.24 -11.49
CA LEU A 206 -26.99 5.86 -10.28
C LEU A 206 -27.02 6.97 -9.22
N ARG A 207 -26.79 8.23 -9.62
CA ARG A 207 -26.89 9.40 -8.72
C ARG A 207 -28.30 9.55 -8.15
N HIS A 208 -29.34 9.33 -8.95
CA HIS A 208 -30.73 9.38 -8.51
C HIS A 208 -31.04 8.33 -7.44
N VAL A 209 -30.63 7.07 -7.67
CA VAL A 209 -30.83 5.97 -6.71
C VAL A 209 -30.11 6.23 -5.38
N LEU A 210 -28.86 6.71 -5.45
CA LEU A 210 -28.06 7.01 -4.27
C LEU A 210 -28.60 8.22 -3.50
N ALA A 211 -29.03 9.29 -4.19
CA ALA A 211 -29.64 10.46 -3.57
C ALA A 211 -30.96 10.16 -2.86
N ALA A 212 -31.74 9.20 -3.39
CA ALA A 212 -32.94 8.67 -2.73
C ALA A 212 -32.63 7.76 -1.52
N GLY A 213 -31.35 7.51 -1.21
CA GLY A 213 -30.91 6.75 -0.04
C GLY A 213 -31.00 5.23 -0.18
N HIS A 214 -31.24 4.72 -1.39
CA HIS A 214 -31.28 3.28 -1.63
C HIS A 214 -29.87 2.69 -1.58
N ARG A 215 -29.66 1.76 -0.65
CA ARG A 215 -28.33 1.13 -0.41
C ARG A 215 -28.18 -0.27 -1.01
N ASN A 216 -29.28 -0.89 -1.42
CA ASN A 216 -29.29 -2.29 -1.84
C ASN A 216 -30.48 -2.58 -2.77
N HIS A 217 -30.20 -3.09 -3.97
CA HIS A 217 -31.20 -3.47 -4.95
C HIS A 217 -32.18 -4.55 -4.43
N TYR A 218 -31.73 -5.51 -3.62
CA TYR A 218 -32.62 -6.52 -3.02
C TYR A 218 -33.67 -5.92 -2.08
N ARG A 219 -33.39 -4.77 -1.47
CA ARG A 219 -34.33 -4.06 -0.58
C ARG A 219 -35.18 -3.03 -1.32
N SER A 220 -34.82 -2.71 -2.55
CA SER A 220 -35.50 -1.71 -3.38
C SER A 220 -35.39 -2.08 -4.86
N PRO A 221 -35.99 -3.20 -5.29
CA PRO A 221 -35.77 -3.75 -6.63
C PRO A 221 -36.24 -2.80 -7.74
N GLY A 222 -37.28 -2.01 -7.49
CA GLY A 222 -37.80 -1.03 -8.45
C GLY A 222 -37.02 0.30 -8.52
N ALA A 223 -36.09 0.56 -7.60
CA ALA A 223 -35.40 1.85 -7.51
C ALA A 223 -34.60 2.17 -8.78
N TRP A 224 -34.05 1.15 -9.44
CA TRP A 224 -33.34 1.33 -10.70
C TRP A 224 -34.30 1.69 -11.85
N ASP A 225 -35.42 0.98 -11.98
CA ASP A 225 -36.41 1.26 -13.02
C ASP A 225 -37.05 2.64 -12.86
N ASP A 226 -37.26 3.08 -11.62
CA ASP A 226 -37.71 4.44 -11.29
C ASP A 226 -36.68 5.50 -11.70
N ALA A 227 -35.40 5.24 -11.44
CA ALA A 227 -34.32 6.13 -11.84
C ALA A 227 -34.19 6.21 -13.37
N VAL A 228 -34.28 5.08 -14.08
CA VAL A 228 -34.27 5.05 -15.55
C VAL A 228 -35.43 5.88 -16.12
N ARG A 229 -36.64 5.75 -15.58
CA ARG A 229 -37.79 6.57 -16.00
C ARG A 229 -37.62 8.05 -15.72
N SER A 230 -36.98 8.40 -14.60
CA SER A 230 -36.84 9.78 -14.14
C SER A 230 -35.68 10.53 -14.83
N CYS A 231 -34.71 9.80 -15.37
CA CYS A 231 -33.52 10.35 -16.02
C CYS A 231 -33.53 10.23 -17.56
N SER A 232 -34.56 9.58 -18.14
CA SER A 232 -34.82 9.56 -19.60
C SER A 232 -35.55 10.82 -20.05
#